data_AF-A0A8J7E037-F1
#
_entry.id   AF-A0A8J7E037-F1
#
_cell.length_a   1.000
_cell.length_b   1.000
_cell.length_c   1.000
_cell.angle_alpha   90.00
_cell.angle_beta   90.00
_cell.angle_gamma   90.00
#
_symmetry.space_group_name_H-M   'P 1'
#
loop_
_entity.id
_entity.type
_entity.pdbx_description
1 polymer ?
#
loop_
_entity_poly.entity_id
_entity_poly.type
_entity_poly.pdbx_seq_one_letter_code
_entity_poly.pdbx_strand_id
1 'polypeptide(L)' 'MIQIREVVRQAITTGYLTLEAEEQLRQLLQKTKYGSEDLRAFMQLQQAAMSGMVKQQSREQLLERLCASGI' A
#
# COMPACT_ATOMS: atom_id res chain seq x y z
N MET A 1 -11.44 -7.04 13.32
CA MET A 1 -11.75 -5.98 12.33
C MET A 1 -10.41 -5.51 11.80
N ILE A 2 -10.10 -5.73 10.52
CA ILE A 2 -8.80 -5.33 9.96
C ILE A 2 -8.72 -3.79 9.96
N GLN A 3 -7.66 -3.25 10.56
CA GLN A 3 -7.40 -1.80 10.65
C GLN A 3 -6.29 -1.42 9.66
N ILE A 4 -6.20 -0.13 9.30
CA ILE A 4 -5.16 0.39 8.39
C ILE A 4 -3.77 0.00 8.89
N ARG A 5 -3.58 0.08 10.21
CA ARG A 5 -2.35 -0.31 10.91
C ARG A 5 -1.93 -1.76 10.67
N GLU A 6 -2.87 -2.69 10.61
CA GLU A 6 -2.57 -4.10 10.45
C GLU A 6 -2.08 -4.40 9.03
N VAL A 7 -2.78 -3.83 8.03
CA VAL A 7 -2.40 -3.93 6.62
C VAL A 7 -1.03 -3.29 6.38
N VAL A 8 -0.81 -2.09 6.93
CA VAL A 8 0.48 -1.39 6.87
C VAL A 8 1.58 -2.22 7.50
N ARG A 9 1.35 -2.77 8.71
CA ARG A 9 2.36 -3.56 9.41
C ARG A 9 2.73 -4.80 8.60
N GLN A 10 1.74 -5.50 8.06
CA GLN A 10 1.99 -6.67 7.20
C GLN A 10 2.82 -6.26 5.98
N ALA A 11 2.43 -5.22 5.26
CA ALA A 11 3.16 -4.76 4.07
C ALA A 11 4.61 -4.36 4.36
N ILE A 12 4.86 -3.67 5.49
CA ILE A 12 6.21 -3.32 5.92
C ILE A 12 7.01 -4.58 6.32
N THR A 13 6.37 -5.53 6.99
CA THR A 13 7.01 -6.78 7.43
C THR A 13 7.38 -7.68 6.25
N THR A 14 6.49 -7.79 5.26
CA THR A 14 6.71 -8.60 4.05
C THR A 14 7.56 -7.88 3.01
N GLY A 15 7.68 -6.55 3.12
CA GLY A 15 8.26 -5.70 2.07
C GLY A 15 7.42 -5.67 0.80
N TYR A 16 6.15 -6.09 0.88
CA TYR A 16 5.29 -6.24 -0.29
C TYR A 16 3.83 -5.89 0.00
N LEU A 17 3.27 -5.02 -0.83
CA LEU A 17 1.89 -4.59 -0.79
C LEU A 17 1.14 -5.16 -2.01
N THR A 18 0.28 -6.14 -1.76
CA THR A 18 -0.54 -6.81 -2.78
C THR A 18 -1.70 -5.93 -3.23
N LEU A 19 -2.28 -6.20 -4.40
CA LEU A 19 -3.47 -5.49 -4.87
C LEU A 19 -4.65 -5.59 -3.90
N GLU A 20 -4.83 -6.76 -3.28
CA GLU A 20 -5.89 -6.95 -2.28
C GLU A 20 -5.66 -6.06 -1.05
N ALA A 21 -4.42 -5.99 -0.55
CA ALA A 21 -4.06 -5.13 0.56
C ALA A 21 -4.22 -3.63 0.21
N GLU A 22 -3.88 -3.22 -1.01
CA GLU A 22 -4.10 -1.85 -1.50
C GLU A 22 -5.58 -1.49 -1.55
N GLU A 23 -6.42 -2.38 -2.06
CA GLU A 23 -7.87 -2.16 -2.13
C GLU A 23 -8.49 -2.09 -0.74
N GLN A 24 -8.08 -2.98 0.17
CA GLN A 24 -8.50 -2.92 1.57
C GLN A 24 -8.10 -1.59 2.23
N LEU A 25 -6.86 -1.14 2.03
CA LEU A 25 -6.37 0.16 2.51
C LEU A 25 -7.22 1.30 1.95
N ARG A 26 -7.52 1.28 0.65
CA ARG A 26 -8.35 2.28 -0.02
C ARG A 26 -9.75 2.33 0.59
N GLN A 27 -10.38 1.18 0.85
CA GLN A 27 -11.70 1.12 1.47
C GLN A 27 -11.68 1.60 2.92
N LEU A 28 -10.62 1.30 3.67
CA LEU A 28 -10.48 1.75 5.06
C LEU A 28 -10.24 3.25 5.15
N LEU A 29 -9.44 3.83 4.25
CA LEU A 29 -9.18 5.27 4.17
C LEU A 29 -10.41 6.07 3.69
N GLN A 30 -11.31 5.46 2.92
CA GLN A 30 -12.57 6.11 2.53
C GLN A 30 -13.56 6.24 3.69
N LYS A 31 -13.37 5.52 4.81
CA LYS A 31 -14.23 5.66 5.98
C LYS A 31 -13.96 7.01 6.65
N THR A 32 -15.02 7.76 6.95
CA THR A 32 -14.96 9.14 7.48
C THR A 32 -14.29 9.29 8.86
N LYS A 33 -13.86 8.19 9.50
CA LYS A 33 -13.29 8.16 10.85
C LYS A 33 -12.07 7.25 10.97
N TYR A 34 -11.03 7.47 10.16
CA TYR A 34 -9.71 6.90 10.49
C TYR A 34 -8.96 7.85 11.43
N GLY A 35 -8.33 7.28 12.46
CA GLY A 35 -7.66 8.08 13.49
C GLY A 35 -6.35 8.71 13.00
N SER A 36 -5.80 9.65 13.76
CA SER A 36 -4.41 10.15 13.56
C SER A 36 -3.37 9.02 13.55
N GLU A 37 -3.68 8.00 14.32
CA GLU A 37 -2.99 6.74 14.46
C GLU A 37 -2.96 5.88 13.18
N ASP A 38 -4.06 5.86 12.42
CA ASP A 38 -4.14 5.21 11.11
C ASP A 38 -3.47 6.05 10.03
N LEU A 39 -3.65 7.38 10.09
CA LEU A 39 -2.97 8.31 9.18
C LEU A 39 -1.44 8.19 9.31
N ARG A 40 -0.92 8.12 10.54
CA ARG A 40 0.51 7.93 10.78
C ARG A 40 1.02 6.62 10.18
N ALA A 41 0.28 5.52 10.39
CA ALA A 41 0.64 4.23 9.80
C ALA A 41 0.65 4.30 8.27
N PHE A 42 -0.36 4.94 7.67
CA PHE A 42 -0.40 5.15 6.24
C PHE A 42 0.80 5.96 5.72
N MET A 43 1.18 7.04 6.42
CA MET A 43 2.35 7.84 6.06
C MET A 43 3.66 7.03 6.13
N GLN A 44 3.78 6.12 7.11
CA GLN A 44 4.92 5.21 7.19
C GLN A 44 4.97 4.25 6.00
N LEU A 45 3.82 3.70 5.59
CA LEU A 45 3.74 2.86 4.39
C LEU A 45 4.14 3.63 3.14
N GLN A 46 3.67 4.87 2.97
CA GLN A 46 4.07 5.71 1.83
C GLN A 46 5.58 5.95 1.82
N GLN A 47 6.18 6.26 2.96
CA GLN A 47 7.64 6.44 3.07
C GLN A 47 8.40 5.15 2.77
N ALA A 48 7.92 4.00 3.27
CA ALA A 48 8.51 2.69 3.00
C ALA A 48 8.45 2.34 1.50
N ALA A 49 7.34 2.66 0.83
CA ALA A 49 7.21 2.48 -0.61
C ALA A 49 8.14 3.42 -1.40
N MET A 50 8.25 4.69 -1.00
CA MET A 50 9.14 5.66 -1.65
C MET A 50 10.63 5.30 -1.50
N SER A 51 11.01 4.77 -0.34
CA SER A 51 12.39 4.30 -0.07
C SER A 51 12.71 2.94 -0.71
N GLY A 52 11.74 2.28 -1.35
CA GLY A 52 11.91 0.96 -1.94
C GLY A 52 11.91 -0.20 -0.93
N MET A 53 11.64 0.07 0.35
CA MET A 53 11.49 -0.98 1.39
C MET A 53 10.22 -1.80 1.19
N VAL A 54 9.18 -1.22 0.57
CA VAL A 54 7.94 -1.91 0.24
C VAL A 54 7.70 -1.80 -1.26
N LYS A 55 7.59 -2.94 -1.93
CA LYS A 55 7.16 -3.00 -3.33
C LYS A 55 5.64 -3.04 -3.42
N GLN A 56 5.10 -2.44 -4.47
CA GLN A 56 3.66 -2.39 -4.71
C GLN A 56 3.33 -3.18 -5.98
N GLN A 57 2.44 -4.16 -5.84
CA GLN A 57 2.04 -5.00 -6.96
C GLN A 57 1.42 -4.18 -8.11
N SER A 58 0.64 -3.12 -7.80
CA SER A 58 0.06 -2.27 -8.85
C SER A 58 1.10 -1.50 -9.66
N ARG A 59 2.24 -1.14 -9.05
CA ARG A 59 3.35 -0.50 -9.77
C ARG A 59 4.12 -1.50 -10.64
N GLU A 60 4.34 -2.71 -10.15
CA GLU A 60 4.96 -3.77 -10.93
C GLU A 60 4.11 -4.09 -12.16
N GLN A 61 2.80 -4.29 -11.99
CA GLN A 61 1.89 -4.52 -13.12
C GLN A 61 1.84 -3.34 -14.10
N LEU A 62 1.91 -2.10 -13.61
CA LEU A 62 1.98 -0.93 -14.49
C LEU A 62 3.27 -0.94 -15.33
N LEU A 63 4.41 -1.20 -14.69
CA LEU A 63 5.71 -1.30 -15.37
C LEU A 63 5.71 -2.44 -16.40
N GLU A 64 5.17 -3.61 -16.04
CA GLU A 64 5.02 -4.74 -16.96
C GLU A 64 4.17 -4.37 -18.18
N ARG A 65 3.06 -3.67 -17.98
CA ARG A 65 2.20 -3.19 -19.07
C ARG A 65 2.88 -2.14 -19.95
N LEU A 66 3.66 -1.23 -19.35
CA LEU A 66 4.42 -0.23 -20.10
C LEU A 66 5.52 -0.86 -20.96
N CYS A 67 6.28 -1.82 -20.42
CA CYS A 67 7.28 -2.57 -21.19
C CYS A 67 6.65 -3.44 -22.28
N ALA A 68 5.51 -4.08 -22.02
CA ALA A 68 4.77 -4.85 -23.01
C ALA A 68 4.15 -3.98 -24.12
N SER A 69 3.99 -2.67 -23.87
CA SER A 69 3.44 -1.72 -24.84
C SER A 69 4.48 -1.11 -25.79
N GLY A 70 5.77 -1.48 -25.65
CA GLY A 70 6.82 -1.18 -26.64
C GLY A 70 6.88 0.28 -27.09
N ILE A 71 7.23 1.19 -26.17
CA ILE A 71 7.68 2.54 -26.52
C ILE A 71 9.18 2.50 -26.82
#